data_AF-A0A9E5IQ81-F1
#
_entry.id   AF-A0A9E5IQ81-F1
#
_cell.length_a   1.000
_cell.length_b   1.000
_cell.length_c   1.000
_cell.angle_alpha   90.00
_cell.angle_beta   90.00
_cell.angle_gamma   90.00
#
_symmetry.space_group_name_H-M   'P 1'
#
loop_
_entity.id
_entity.type
_entity.pdbx_description
1 polymer ?
#
loop_
_entity_poly.entity_id
_entity_poly.type
_entity_poly.pdbx_seq_one_letter_code
_entity_poly.pdbx_strand_id
1 'polypeptide(L)'
;MMAYAFYAQYVLALEPCPLCMFQRVGVVSLGVAFLIAGLHAPSGSGWGRFYAAFVTVVAALPGYVAARHVYIQSLPPGSVPSCGATLDYMLDVFPLLTVVKKVLTGGGECARIDWTFLGLSMPAWVLISVLALVAWGLWVNLRPDHANSSSSTPA
;
A
#
# COMPACT_ATOMS: atom_id res chain seq x y z
N MET A 1 8.89 -5.84 5.11
CA MET A 1 7.49 -5.85 5.62
C MET A 1 6.76 -7.16 5.33
N MET A 2 6.73 -7.69 4.10
CA MET A 2 5.98 -8.93 3.79
C MET A 2 6.47 -10.19 4.52
N ALA A 3 7.78 -10.35 4.74
CA ALA A 3 8.32 -11.49 5.50
C ALA A 3 7.78 -11.54 6.94
N TYR A 4 7.70 -10.39 7.62
CA TYR A 4 7.13 -10.32 8.97
C TYR A 4 5.62 -10.56 8.95
N ALA A 5 4.91 -10.10 7.91
CA ALA A 5 3.47 -10.35 7.78
C ALA A 5 3.16 -11.85 7.65
N PHE A 6 4.00 -12.61 6.95
CA PHE A 6 3.89 -14.07 6.90
C PHE A 6 4.32 -14.73 8.21
N TYR A 7 5.33 -14.21 8.90
CA TYR A 7 5.68 -14.67 10.24
C TYR A 7 4.51 -14.51 11.22
N ALA A 8 3.82 -13.37 11.21
CA ALA A 8 2.66 -13.14 12.05
C ALA A 8 1.49 -14.08 11.74
N GLN A 9 1.31 -14.44 10.47
CA GLN A 9 0.24 -15.34 10.06
C GLN A 9 0.55 -16.81 10.36
N TYR A 10 1.76 -17.27 10.04
CA TYR A 10 2.12 -18.70 10.15
C TYR A 10 2.71 -19.09 11.50
N VAL A 11 3.39 -18.17 12.19
CA VAL A 11 4.06 -18.46 13.47
C VAL A 11 3.23 -17.98 14.65
N LEU A 12 2.63 -16.79 14.54
CA LEU A 12 1.81 -16.22 15.61
C LEU A 12 0.31 -16.56 15.46
N ALA A 13 -0.06 -17.31 14.40
CA ALA A 13 -1.42 -17.80 14.11
C ALA A 13 -2.51 -16.71 14.15
N LEU A 14 -2.18 -15.46 13.79
CA LEU A 14 -3.17 -14.39 13.70
C LEU A 14 -3.93 -14.48 12.38
N GLU A 15 -5.26 -14.44 12.47
CA GLU A 15 -6.12 -14.32 11.30
C GLU A 15 -5.91 -12.94 10.65
N PRO A 16 -5.54 -12.88 9.36
CA PRO A 16 -5.34 -11.62 8.69
C PRO A 16 -6.69 -10.91 8.48
N CYS A 17 -6.85 -9.71 9.05
CA CYS A 17 -8.03 -8.89 8.79
C CYS A 17 -8.20 -8.67 7.25
N PRO A 18 -9.44 -8.67 6.72
CA PRO A 18 -9.69 -8.52 5.29
C PRO A 18 -9.02 -7.27 4.70
N LEU A 19 -9.02 -6.16 5.44
CA LEU A 19 -8.42 -4.88 5.05
C LEU A 19 -6.88 -4.97 4.94
N CYS A 20 -6.23 -5.80 5.76
CA CYS A 20 -4.80 -6.11 5.64
C CYS A 20 -4.48 -6.93 4.38
N MET A 21 -5.36 -7.85 3.96
CA MET A 21 -5.17 -8.58 2.71
C MET A 21 -5.20 -7.64 1.50
N PHE A 22 -6.14 -6.68 1.47
CA PHE A 22 -6.16 -5.65 0.43
C PHE A 22 -4.90 -4.77 0.42
N GLN A 23 -4.35 -4.43 1.59
CA GLN A 23 -3.06 -3.73 1.66
C GLN A 23 -1.91 -4.57 1.09
N ARG A 24 -1.85 -5.87 1.39
CA ARG A 24 -0.82 -6.77 0.85
C ARG A 24 -0.87 -6.80 -0.67
N VAL A 25 -2.06 -6.97 -1.26
CA VAL A 25 -2.23 -6.95 -2.71
C VAL A 25 -1.79 -5.59 -3.28
N GLY A 26 -2.22 -4.48 -2.68
CA GLY A 26 -1.84 -3.14 -3.13
C GLY A 26 -0.32 -2.88 -3.07
N VAL A 27 0.36 -3.30 -2.01
CA VAL A 27 1.81 -3.14 -1.85
C VAL A 27 2.58 -4.02 -2.84
N VAL A 28 2.13 -5.25 -3.10
CA VAL A 28 2.72 -6.12 -4.13
C VAL A 28 2.56 -5.49 -5.52
N SER A 29 1.37 -4.99 -5.85
CA SER A 29 1.12 -4.27 -7.11
C SER A 29 2.02 -3.04 -7.26
N LEU A 30 2.22 -2.28 -6.19
CA LEU A 30 3.15 -1.14 -6.18
C LEU A 30 4.61 -1.59 -6.40
N GLY A 31 5.04 -2.68 -5.78
CA GLY A 31 6.36 -3.26 -5.99
C GLY A 31 6.58 -3.69 -7.45
N VAL A 32 5.57 -4.31 -8.07
CA VAL A 32 5.61 -4.68 -9.50
C VAL A 32 5.67 -3.43 -10.39
N ALA A 33 4.89 -2.40 -10.09
CA ALA A 33 4.94 -1.13 -10.83
C ALA A 33 6.33 -0.47 -10.77
N PHE A 34 6.98 -0.49 -9.60
CA PHE A 34 8.36 -0.03 -9.43
C PHE A 34 9.36 -0.87 -10.21
N LEU A 35 9.20 -2.20 -10.22
CA LEU A 35 10.07 -3.12 -10.97
C LEU A 35 9.98 -2.82 -12.49
N ILE A 36 8.76 -2.64 -13.00
CA ILE A 36 8.53 -2.29 -14.41
C ILE A 36 9.14 -0.92 -14.73
N ALA A 37 8.94 0.08 -13.87
CA ALA A 37 9.52 1.40 -14.06
C ALA A 37 11.06 1.36 -14.06
N GLY A 38 11.66 0.56 -13.18
CA GLY A 38 13.11 0.37 -13.12
C GLY A 38 13.69 -0.40 -14.32
N LEU A 39 12.98 -1.42 -14.82
CA LEU A 39 13.39 -2.20 -15.98
C LEU A 39 13.29 -1.42 -17.29
N HIS A 40 12.27 -0.57 -17.44
CA HIS A 40 12.09 0.19 -18.67
C HIS A 40 13.08 1.37 -18.81
N ALA A 41 13.71 1.81 -17.70
CA ALA A 41 14.73 2.88 -17.59
C ALA A 41 14.81 3.85 -18.79
N PRO A 42 13.75 4.62 -19.10
CA PRO A 42 13.71 5.40 -20.32
C PRO A 42 14.48 6.71 -20.14
N SER A 43 15.46 6.97 -21.00
CA SER A 43 16.38 8.13 -20.93
C SER A 43 15.76 9.49 -21.32
N GLY A 44 14.43 9.62 -21.23
CA GLY A 44 13.70 10.82 -21.65
C GLY A 44 12.93 11.49 -20.51
N SER A 45 13.12 12.79 -20.32
CA SER A 45 12.45 13.61 -19.29
C SER A 45 10.92 13.48 -19.27
N GLY A 46 10.29 13.24 -20.44
CA GLY A 46 8.84 13.01 -20.54
C GLY A 46 8.38 11.65 -20.00
N TRP A 47 9.18 10.60 -20.18
CA TRP A 47 8.86 9.26 -19.69
C TRP A 47 9.03 9.16 -18.18
N GLY A 48 10.01 9.85 -17.59
CA GLY A 48 10.15 9.94 -16.12
C GLY A 48 8.87 10.48 -15.46
N ARG A 49 8.27 11.55 -16.01
CA ARG A 49 7.00 12.09 -15.50
C ARG A 49 5.83 11.11 -15.63
N PHE A 50 5.76 10.34 -16.71
CA PHE A 50 4.75 9.31 -16.89
C PHE A 50 4.88 8.20 -15.84
N TYR A 51 6.08 7.68 -15.62
CA TYR A 51 6.33 6.65 -14.59
C TYR A 51 6.10 7.19 -13.18
N ALA A 52 6.46 8.44 -12.90
CA ALA A 52 6.15 9.10 -11.64
C ALA A 52 4.63 9.15 -11.39
N ALA A 53 3.85 9.57 -12.39
CA ALA A 53 2.39 9.61 -12.30
C ALA A 53 1.80 8.20 -12.14
N PHE A 54 2.28 7.22 -12.91
CA PHE A 54 1.83 5.84 -12.84
C PHE A 54 2.08 5.22 -11.46
N VAL A 55 3.30 5.34 -10.93
CA VAL A 55 3.66 4.85 -9.60
C VAL A 55 2.82 5.52 -8.52
N THR A 56 2.56 6.82 -8.63
CA THR A 56 1.72 7.56 -7.67
C THR A 56 0.27 7.08 -7.71
N VAL A 57 -0.29 6.84 -8.90
CA VAL A 57 -1.65 6.29 -9.06
C VAL A 57 -1.75 4.88 -8.48
N VAL A 58 -0.77 4.02 -8.75
CA VAL A 58 -0.74 2.66 -8.21
C VAL A 58 -0.58 2.67 -6.68
N ALA A 59 0.21 3.59 -6.14
CA ALA A 59 0.41 3.74 -4.70
C ALA A 59 -0.80 4.32 -3.95
N ALA A 60 -1.69 5.04 -4.65
CA ALA A 60 -2.88 5.64 -4.04
C ALA A 60 -3.79 4.59 -3.40
N LEU A 61 -3.87 3.40 -4.00
CA LEU A 61 -4.73 2.30 -3.54
C LEU A 61 -4.24 1.71 -2.19
N PRO A 62 -3.01 1.19 -2.04
CA PRO A 62 -2.51 0.76 -0.74
C PRO A 62 -2.39 1.91 0.27
N GLY A 63 -2.10 3.14 -0.17
CA GLY A 63 -2.07 4.33 0.69
C GLY A 63 -3.43 4.66 1.30
N TYR A 64 -4.50 4.67 0.49
CA TYR A 64 -5.87 4.88 0.95
C TYR A 64 -6.31 3.79 1.94
N VAL A 65 -6.05 2.53 1.63
CA VAL A 65 -6.42 1.40 2.50
C VAL A 65 -5.63 1.47 3.82
N ALA A 66 -4.35 1.85 3.80
CA ALA A 66 -3.55 2.05 5.01
C ALA A 66 -4.06 3.19 5.87
N ALA A 67 -4.35 4.35 5.27
CA ALA A 67 -4.92 5.49 5.99
C ALA A 67 -6.28 5.14 6.62
N ARG A 68 -7.15 4.42 5.88
CA ARG A 68 -8.45 3.96 6.38
C ARG A 68 -8.29 2.99 7.57
N HIS A 69 -7.30 2.12 7.52
CA HIS A 69 -7.02 1.18 8.60
C HIS A 69 -6.59 1.90 9.88
N VAL A 70 -5.65 2.84 9.77
CA VAL A 70 -5.20 3.66 10.91
C VAL A 70 -6.36 4.47 11.49
N TYR A 71 -7.22 5.02 10.63
CA TYR A 71 -8.44 5.70 11.07
C TYR A 71 -9.36 4.79 11.89
N ILE A 72 -9.63 3.57 11.42
CA ILE A 72 -10.47 2.60 12.13
C ILE A 72 -9.85 2.19 13.49
N GLN A 73 -8.53 2.06 13.56
CA GLN A 73 -7.84 1.76 14.82
C GLN A 73 -7.83 2.92 15.82
N SER A 74 -8.02 4.16 15.34
CA SER A 74 -8.13 5.35 16.20
C SER A 74 -9.54 5.57 16.77
N LEU A 75 -10.54 4.84 16.26
CA LEU A 75 -11.93 4.97 16.70
C LEU A 75 -12.17 4.25 18.03
N PRO A 76 -13.07 4.75 18.90
CA PRO A 76 -13.35 4.12 20.19
C PRO A 76 -13.87 2.69 20.03
N PRO A 77 -13.48 1.75 20.92
CA PRO A 77 -13.95 0.37 20.89
C PRO A 77 -15.49 0.34 21.01
N GLY A 78 -16.15 -0.29 20.02
CA GLY A 78 -17.62 -0.38 19.95
C GLY A 78 -18.30 0.53 18.92
N SER A 79 -17.55 1.43 18.27
CA SER A 79 -18.06 2.25 17.15
C SER A 79 -18.04 1.54 15.79
N VAL A 80 -17.36 0.40 15.71
CA VAL A 80 -17.35 -0.49 14.54
C VAL A 80 -18.06 -1.80 14.86
N PRO A 81 -18.84 -2.37 13.93
CA PRO A 81 -19.57 -3.61 14.16
C PRO A 81 -18.58 -4.75 14.47
N SER A 82 -18.69 -5.29 15.67
CA SER A 82 -17.81 -6.34 16.22
C SER A 82 -17.97 -7.72 15.56
N CYS A 83 -19.03 -7.90 14.77
CA CYS A 83 -19.30 -9.13 14.02
C CYS A 83 -19.24 -8.83 12.52
N GLY A 84 -18.03 -8.65 11.98
CA GLY A 84 -17.81 -8.78 10.54
C GLY A 84 -18.02 -10.24 10.13
N ALA A 85 -18.73 -10.49 9.03
CA ALA A 85 -18.72 -11.83 8.43
C ALA A 85 -17.32 -12.10 7.86
N THR A 86 -16.86 -13.36 7.92
CA THR A 86 -15.57 -13.75 7.34
C THR A 86 -15.55 -13.44 5.84
N LEU A 87 -14.35 -13.13 5.31
CA LEU A 87 -14.18 -12.76 3.90
C LEU A 87 -14.73 -13.86 2.96
N ASP A 88 -14.49 -15.13 3.30
CA ASP A 88 -14.96 -16.28 2.54
C ASP A 88 -16.48 -16.34 2.44
N TYR A 89 -17.19 -16.12 3.56
CA TYR A 89 -18.65 -16.06 3.54
C TYR A 89 -19.18 -14.86 2.74
N MET A 90 -18.49 -13.71 2.81
CA MET A 90 -18.89 -12.54 2.02
C MET A 90 -18.72 -12.77 0.52
N LEU A 91 -17.65 -13.46 0.09
CA LEU A 91 -17.40 -13.80 -1.31
C LEU A 91 -18.39 -14.83 -1.88
N ASP A 92 -18.87 -15.77 -1.05
CA ASP A 92 -19.87 -16.76 -1.47
C ASP A 92 -21.27 -16.16 -1.64
N VAL A 93 -21.65 -15.18 -0.79
CA VAL A 93 -23.03 -14.71 -0.70
C VAL A 93 -23.26 -13.37 -1.41
N PHE A 94 -22.22 -12.54 -1.57
CA PHE A 94 -22.33 -11.21 -2.17
C PHE A 94 -21.47 -11.07 -3.43
N PRO A 95 -21.92 -10.26 -4.42
CA PRO A 95 -21.09 -9.95 -5.58
C PRO A 95 -19.82 -9.20 -5.18
N LEU A 96 -18.72 -9.45 -5.92
CA LEU A 96 -17.37 -8.96 -5.60
C LEU A 96 -17.29 -7.45 -5.27
N LEU A 97 -18.04 -6.62 -6.01
CA LEU A 97 -18.10 -5.18 -5.78
C LEU A 97 -18.67 -4.80 -4.40
N THR A 98 -19.67 -5.55 -3.93
CA THR A 98 -20.28 -5.36 -2.61
C THR A 98 -19.34 -5.84 -1.51
N VAL A 99 -18.61 -6.93 -1.75
CA VAL A 99 -17.58 -7.44 -0.82
C VAL A 99 -16.47 -6.41 -0.63
N VAL A 100 -15.92 -5.86 -1.72
CA VAL A 100 -14.87 -4.84 -1.66
C VAL A 100 -15.35 -3.61 -0.87
N LYS A 101 -16.55 -3.10 -1.17
CA LYS A 101 -17.12 -1.97 -0.42
C LYS A 101 -17.25 -2.27 1.07
N LYS A 102 -17.74 -3.47 1.39
CA LYS A 102 -18.01 -3.88 2.77
C LYS A 102 -16.75 -4.16 3.58
N VAL A 103 -15.69 -4.67 2.93
CA VAL A 103 -14.35 -4.77 3.52
C VAL A 103 -13.74 -3.39 3.75
N LEU A 104 -13.88 -2.44 2.82
CA LEU A 104 -13.35 -1.07 2.98
C LEU A 104 -14.03 -0.28 4.10
N THR A 105 -15.29 -0.58 4.43
CA THR A 105 -15.95 -0.05 5.63
C THR A 105 -15.31 -0.52 6.93
N GLY A 106 -14.67 -1.70 6.92
CA GLY A 106 -13.98 -2.31 8.06
C GLY A 106 -14.92 -2.94 9.08
N GLY A 107 -14.57 -4.13 9.57
CA GLY A 107 -15.22 -4.78 10.70
C GLY A 107 -14.40 -4.67 11.99
N GLY A 108 -14.97 -5.14 13.10
CA GLY A 108 -14.33 -5.11 14.41
C GLY A 108 -12.99 -5.84 14.46
N GLU A 109 -12.80 -6.87 13.63
CA GLU A 109 -11.51 -7.56 13.49
C GLU A 109 -10.36 -6.65 13.00
N CYS A 110 -10.65 -5.58 12.25
CA CYS A 110 -9.62 -4.65 11.78
C CYS A 110 -9.34 -3.49 12.76
N ALA A 111 -10.20 -3.28 13.77
CA ALA A 111 -9.95 -2.31 14.85
C ALA A 111 -9.07 -2.88 15.97
N ARG A 112 -8.90 -4.21 16.00
CA ARG A 112 -8.02 -4.88 16.96
C ARG A 112 -6.56 -4.60 16.59
N ILE A 113 -5.80 -4.11 17.56
CA ILE A 113 -4.37 -3.91 17.43
C ILE A 113 -3.70 -5.12 18.05
N ASP A 114 -3.44 -6.13 17.21
CA ASP A 114 -2.82 -7.36 17.70
C ASP A 114 -1.28 -7.25 17.84
N TRP A 115 -0.69 -6.23 17.21
CA TRP A 115 0.74 -5.96 17.31
C TRP A 115 1.06 -4.46 17.20
N THR A 116 1.94 -4.00 18.09
CA THR A 116 2.51 -2.65 18.08
C THR A 116 4.03 -2.72 18.12
N PHE A 117 4.67 -1.80 17.40
CA PHE A 117 6.12 -1.63 17.42
C PHE A 117 6.45 -0.15 17.47
N LEU A 118 7.24 0.24 18.47
CA LEU A 118 7.45 1.65 18.87
C LEU A 118 6.13 2.43 19.10
N GLY A 119 5.06 1.74 19.54
CA GLY A 119 3.75 2.34 19.73
C GLY A 119 2.93 2.57 18.45
N LEU A 120 3.48 2.21 17.29
CA LEU A 120 2.75 2.22 16.01
C LEU A 120 2.26 0.81 15.64
N SER A 121 1.05 0.74 15.10
CA SER A 121 0.48 -0.52 14.61
C SER A 121 1.09 -0.92 13.25
N MET A 122 0.92 -2.19 12.88
CA MET A 122 1.30 -2.71 11.56
C MET A 122 0.86 -1.84 10.37
N PRO A 123 -0.42 -1.46 10.24
CA PRO A 123 -0.86 -0.66 9.10
C PRO A 123 -0.25 0.74 9.07
N ALA A 124 0.13 1.31 10.22
CA ALA A 124 0.83 2.59 10.26
C ALA A 124 2.24 2.49 9.65
N TRP A 125 2.96 1.40 9.93
CA TRP A 125 4.27 1.15 9.30
C TRP A 125 4.16 0.93 7.78
N VAL A 126 3.09 0.27 7.32
CA VAL A 126 2.80 0.13 5.89
C VAL A 126 2.53 1.50 5.26
N LEU A 127 1.73 2.36 5.90
CA LEU A 127 1.47 3.72 5.42
C LEU A 127 2.76 4.52 5.25
N ILE A 128 3.63 4.51 6.27
CA ILE A 128 4.93 5.18 6.22
C ILE A 128 5.77 4.64 5.04
N SER A 129 5.81 3.33 4.88
CA SER A 129 6.59 2.69 3.80
C SER A 129 6.06 3.07 2.41
N VAL A 130 4.74 3.10 2.22
CA VAL A 130 4.13 3.50 0.94
C VAL A 130 4.42 4.97 0.65
N LEU A 131 4.29 5.86 1.64
CA LEU A 131 4.62 7.28 1.48
C LEU A 131 6.10 7.49 1.15
N ALA A 132 7.00 6.76 1.82
CA ALA A 132 8.43 6.80 1.54
C ALA A 132 8.74 6.33 0.12
N LEU A 133 8.09 5.26 -0.36
CA LEU A 133 8.25 4.77 -1.73
C LEU A 133 7.71 5.77 -2.76
N VAL A 134 6.56 6.40 -2.51
CA VAL A 134 6.04 7.46 -3.39
C VAL A 134 6.99 8.65 -3.45
N ALA A 135 7.48 9.12 -2.30
CA ALA A 135 8.45 10.21 -2.25
C ALA A 135 9.75 9.86 -2.98
N TRP A 136 10.25 8.64 -2.79
CA TRP A 136 11.43 8.13 -3.49
C TRP A 136 11.20 8.01 -4.99
N GLY A 137 10.05 7.47 -5.41
CA GLY A 137 9.67 7.34 -6.82
C GLY A 137 9.55 8.68 -7.51
N LEU A 138 8.90 9.65 -6.86
CA LEU A 138 8.85 11.03 -7.33
C LEU A 138 10.26 11.63 -7.41
N TRP A 139 11.09 11.44 -6.39
CA TRP A 139 12.44 11.99 -6.41
C TRP A 139 13.31 11.39 -7.52
N VAL A 140 13.30 10.08 -7.71
CA VAL A 140 14.08 9.41 -8.76
C VAL A 140 13.59 9.79 -10.16
N ASN A 141 12.27 9.87 -10.36
CA ASN A 141 11.71 10.15 -11.69
C ASN A 141 11.61 11.64 -12.03
N LEU A 142 11.60 12.53 -11.03
CA LEU A 142 11.60 13.98 -11.19
C LEU A 142 12.98 14.61 -11.00
N ARG A 143 14.00 13.83 -10.57
CA ARG A 143 15.40 14.28 -10.61
C ARG A 143 15.69 14.69 -12.05
N PRO A 144 16.00 15.97 -12.30
CA PRO A 144 16.61 16.35 -13.55
C PRO A 144 17.99 15.71 -13.51
N ASP A 145 18.16 14.58 -14.19
CA ASP A 145 19.49 14.14 -14.53
C ASP A 145 20.17 15.32 -15.23
N HIS A 146 21.36 15.63 -14.77
CA HIS A 146 22.26 16.67 -15.27
C HIS A 146 22.61 16.46 -16.76
N ALA A 147 21.65 16.59 -17.67
CA ALA A 147 21.86 16.62 -19.12
C ALA A 147 22.37 18.00 -19.59
N ASN A 148 23.23 18.62 -18.78
CA ASN A 148 24.23 19.61 -19.16
C ASN A 148 25.59 18.89 -19.38
N SER A 149 25.62 17.77 -20.09
CA SER A 149 26.88 17.04 -20.36
C SER A 149 27.17 16.77 -21.83
N SER A 150 26.46 17.40 -22.79
CA SER A 150 26.75 17.23 -24.23
C SER A 150 26.86 18.52 -25.05
N SER A 151 26.87 19.71 -24.44
CA SER A 151 27.07 20.97 -25.19
C SER A 151 28.52 21.50 -25.17
N SER A 152 29.46 20.83 -24.51
CA SER A 152 30.89 21.14 -24.64
C SER A 152 31.51 20.39 -25.82
N THR A 153 31.21 20.82 -27.05
CA THR A 153 32.07 20.53 -28.22
C THR A 153 32.49 21.86 -28.84
N PRO A 154 33.68 22.39 -28.52
CA PRO A 154 34.36 23.32 -29.41
C PRO A 154 35.35 22.52 -30.26
N ALA A 155 35.07 22.40 -31.55
CA ALA A 155 36.04 22.03 -32.58
C ALA A 155 35.85 22.97 -33.76
#